data_AF-A0A920R231-F1
#
_entry.id   AF-A0A920R231-F1
#
_cell.length_a   1.000
_cell.length_b   1.000
_cell.length_c   1.000
_cell.angle_alpha   90.00
_cell.angle_beta   90.00
_cell.angle_gamma   90.00
#
_symmetry.space_group_name_H-M   'P 1'
#
loop_
_entity.id
_entity.type
_entity.pdbx_description
1 polymer ?
#
loop_
_entity_poly.entity_id
_entity_poly.type
_entity_poly.pdbx_seq_one_letter_code
_entity_poly.pdbx_strand_id
1 'polypeptide(L)'
;MNRLVCPVDQTNLVLSKTAGEESSKCPECDGVWLTLETLETLEDKAANADMVKGQRQYGKHEVDHDCPHCAKNMIRFRYRGYNLEIESCPTDAGFWLDKNEEREIRDVMKKRASNLARASSAEQSWHNARRGVKISLLQRIKQLFGIN
;
A
#
# COMPACT_ATOMS: atom_id res chain seq x y z
N MET A 1 -23.11 -5.14 -20.38
CA MET A 1 -22.21 -4.72 -19.29
C MET A 1 -22.85 -5.17 -18.00
N ASN A 2 -22.19 -6.03 -17.23
CA ASN A 2 -22.73 -6.47 -15.95
C ASN A 2 -22.70 -5.28 -14.98
N ARG A 3 -23.85 -4.93 -14.40
CA ARG A 3 -23.97 -3.76 -13.52
C ARG A 3 -23.59 -4.19 -12.10
N LEU A 4 -22.52 -3.62 -11.56
CA LEU A 4 -22.10 -3.91 -10.18
C LEU A 4 -23.02 -3.20 -9.19
N VAL A 5 -23.33 -3.86 -8.09
CA VAL A 5 -24.17 -3.37 -6.99
C VAL A 5 -23.38 -3.33 -5.70
N CYS A 6 -23.65 -2.31 -4.87
CA CYS A 6 -23.01 -2.11 -3.59
C CYS A 6 -23.41 -3.25 -2.61
N PRO A 7 -22.45 -3.91 -1.95
CA PRO A 7 -22.75 -4.94 -0.96
C PRO A 7 -23.41 -4.41 0.31
N VAL A 8 -23.30 -3.10 0.57
CA VAL A 8 -23.77 -2.47 1.81
C VAL A 8 -25.20 -1.95 1.67
N ASP A 9 -25.50 -1.24 0.58
CA ASP A 9 -26.76 -0.53 0.38
C ASP A 9 -27.49 -0.92 -0.92
N GLN A 10 -26.94 -1.87 -1.69
CA GLN A 10 -27.48 -2.36 -2.96
C GLN A 10 -27.63 -1.31 -4.07
N THR A 11 -27.08 -0.11 -3.88
CA THR A 11 -27.04 0.93 -4.90
C THR A 11 -26.13 0.50 -6.04
N ASN A 12 -26.50 0.89 -7.26
CA ASN A 12 -25.66 0.64 -8.42
C ASN A 12 -24.36 1.42 -8.33
N LEU A 13 -23.24 0.72 -8.48
CA LEU A 13 -21.94 1.37 -8.50
C LEU A 13 -21.77 2.18 -9.79
N VAL A 14 -21.06 3.30 -9.67
CA VAL A 14 -20.69 4.15 -10.80
C VAL A 14 -19.21 4.03 -11.10
N LEU A 15 -18.85 4.12 -12.38
CA LEU A 15 -17.44 4.16 -12.79
C LEU A 15 -16.74 5.35 -12.12
N SER A 16 -15.55 5.09 -11.58
CA SER A 16 -14.75 6.06 -10.85
C SER A 16 -13.26 5.76 -11.05
N LYS A 17 -12.40 6.59 -10.46
CA LYS A 17 -10.95 6.34 -10.40
C LYS A 17 -10.41 6.45 -8.98
N THR A 18 -9.66 5.44 -8.56
CA THR A 18 -8.95 5.41 -7.29
C THR A 18 -7.46 5.56 -7.57
N ALA A 19 -6.85 6.66 -7.11
CA ALA A 19 -5.45 7.00 -7.39
C ALA A 19 -5.04 6.93 -8.89
N GLY A 20 -5.98 7.23 -9.79
CA GLY A 20 -5.78 7.23 -11.24
C GLY A 20 -6.14 5.92 -11.94
N GLU A 21 -6.38 4.83 -11.19
CA GLU A 21 -6.80 3.53 -11.72
C GLU A 21 -8.31 3.36 -11.74
N GLU A 22 -8.80 2.54 -12.66
CA GLU A 22 -10.24 2.28 -12.82
C GLU A 22 -10.83 1.60 -11.59
N SER A 23 -12.00 2.06 -11.15
CA SER A 23 -12.71 1.52 -9.98
C SER A 23 -14.21 1.73 -10.13
N SER A 24 -15.00 1.09 -9.28
CA SER A 24 -16.44 1.35 -9.21
C SER A 24 -16.82 1.78 -7.80
N LYS A 25 -17.44 2.96 -7.67
CA LYS A 25 -17.75 3.59 -6.38
C LYS A 25 -19.25 3.63 -6.13
N CYS A 26 -19.67 3.40 -4.88
CA CYS A 26 -21.04 3.63 -4.45
C CYS A 26 -21.25 5.14 -4.20
N PRO A 27 -22.28 5.77 -4.79
CA PRO A 27 -22.58 7.18 -4.53
C PRO A 27 -23.19 7.44 -3.15
N GLU A 28 -23.73 6.42 -2.48
CA GLU A 28 -24.39 6.57 -1.18
C GLU A 28 -23.43 6.34 -0.01
N CYS A 29 -22.78 5.16 0.05
CA CYS A 29 -21.89 4.81 1.17
C CYS A 29 -20.41 5.15 0.93
N ASP A 30 -20.06 5.68 -0.25
CA ASP A 30 -18.68 5.94 -0.70
C ASP A 30 -17.76 4.71 -0.84
N GLY A 31 -18.27 3.48 -0.68
CA GLY A 31 -17.48 2.26 -0.81
C GLY A 31 -16.99 2.01 -2.24
N VAL A 32 -15.87 1.32 -2.37
CA VAL A 32 -15.15 1.15 -3.65
C VAL A 32 -14.91 -0.32 -3.93
N TRP A 33 -15.21 -0.72 -5.16
CA TRP A 33 -14.81 -1.98 -5.75
C TRP A 33 -13.56 -1.79 -6.62
N LEU A 34 -12.54 -2.62 -6.36
CA LEU A 34 -11.30 -2.70 -7.13
C LEU A 34 -11.14 -4.11 -7.69
N THR A 35 -10.72 -4.24 -8.95
CA THR A 35 -10.33 -5.54 -9.49
C THR A 35 -8.98 -5.97 -8.92
N LEU A 36 -8.65 -7.26 -9.06
CA LEU A 36 -7.33 -7.76 -8.69
C LEU A 36 -6.20 -6.99 -9.39
N GLU A 37 -6.30 -6.84 -10.72
CA GLU A 37 -5.31 -6.13 -11.55
C GLU A 37 -5.14 -4.66 -11.14
N THR A 38 -6.26 -3.98 -10.83
CA THR A 38 -6.20 -2.60 -10.34
C THR A 38 -5.48 -2.53 -9.00
N LEU A 39 -5.78 -3.42 -8.06
CA LEU A 39 -5.12 -3.43 -6.77
C LEU A 39 -3.62 -3.70 -6.92
N GLU A 40 -3.23 -4.67 -7.75
CA GLU A 40 -1.82 -4.94 -8.06
C GLU A 40 -1.11 -3.72 -8.65
N THR A 41 -1.75 -3.01 -9.57
CA THR A 41 -1.21 -1.77 -10.16
C THR A 41 -1.04 -0.68 -9.11
N LEU A 42 -2.02 -0.51 -8.21
CA LEU A 42 -1.94 0.46 -7.12
C LEU A 42 -0.81 0.10 -6.14
N GLU A 43 -0.63 -1.18 -5.85
CA GLU A 43 0.47 -1.67 -5.03
C GLU A 43 1.83 -1.41 -5.68
N ASP A 44 1.96 -1.66 -6.98
CA ASP A 44 3.20 -1.42 -7.72
C ASP A 44 3.57 0.07 -7.76
N LYS A 45 2.58 0.96 -7.90
CA LYS A 45 2.79 2.41 -7.82
C LYS A 45 3.14 2.90 -6.41
N ALA A 46 2.63 2.23 -5.38
CA ALA A 46 2.88 2.56 -3.98
C ALA A 46 4.19 1.96 -3.45
N ALA A 47 4.66 0.86 -4.05
CA ALA A 47 5.84 0.15 -3.60
C ALA A 47 7.13 0.93 -3.87
N ASN A 48 7.89 1.19 -2.81
CA ASN A 48 9.33 1.36 -2.89
C ASN A 48 10.01 -0.02 -2.81
N ALA A 49 11.27 -0.11 -3.26
CA ALA A 49 12.03 -1.36 -3.45
C ALA A 49 12.09 -2.32 -2.23
N ASP A 50 11.74 -1.85 -1.04
CA ASP A 50 11.73 -2.60 0.22
C ASP A 50 10.35 -3.14 0.65
N MET A 51 9.28 -2.90 -0.12
CA MET A 51 7.98 -3.49 0.17
C MET A 51 7.95 -4.97 -0.24
N VAL A 52 7.91 -5.85 0.76
CA VAL A 52 7.68 -7.29 0.56
C VAL A 52 6.34 -7.49 -0.14
N LYS A 53 6.39 -7.83 -1.43
CA LYS A 53 5.24 -8.27 -2.23
C LYS A 53 4.79 -9.64 -1.71
N GLY A 54 3.48 -9.82 -1.52
CA GLY A 54 2.91 -11.06 -0.98
C GLY A 54 1.78 -10.82 0.01
N GLN A 55 0.59 -11.32 -0.32
CA GLN A 55 -0.61 -11.23 0.52
C GLN A 55 -0.52 -12.23 1.67
N ARG A 56 -0.08 -11.80 2.85
CA ARG A 56 -0.35 -12.57 4.08
C ARG A 56 -1.75 -12.22 4.56
N GLN A 57 -2.73 -12.99 4.10
CA GLN A 57 -4.12 -12.89 4.50
C GLN A 57 -4.30 -13.62 5.84
N TYR A 58 -4.47 -12.88 6.94
CA TYR A 58 -4.70 -13.43 8.27
C TYR A 58 -6.16 -13.24 8.69
N GLY A 59 -6.70 -14.17 9.50
CA GLY A 59 -8.03 -14.01 10.12
C GLY A 59 -9.21 -14.06 9.15
N LYS A 60 -9.13 -14.89 8.10
CA LYS A 60 -10.19 -15.04 7.10
C LYS A 60 -11.49 -15.54 7.74
N HIS A 61 -12.58 -14.86 7.45
CA HIS A 61 -13.93 -15.32 7.75
C HIS A 61 -14.90 -14.79 6.69
N GLU A 62 -15.96 -15.54 6.43
CA GLU A 62 -17.04 -15.10 5.55
C GLU A 62 -17.86 -13.97 6.23
N VAL A 63 -18.40 -13.07 5.42
CA VAL A 63 -19.27 -11.97 5.86
C VAL A 63 -20.58 -11.96 5.06
N ASP A 64 -21.60 -11.30 5.62
CA ASP A 64 -22.94 -11.15 5.02
C ASP A 64 -22.99 -10.04 3.94
N HIS A 65 -21.90 -9.91 3.18
CA HIS A 65 -21.79 -8.99 2.05
C HIS A 65 -21.63 -9.78 0.76
N ASP A 66 -22.56 -9.58 -0.17
CA ASP A 66 -22.53 -10.25 -1.47
C ASP A 66 -21.53 -9.58 -2.42
N CYS A 67 -20.67 -10.38 -3.04
CA CYS A 67 -19.68 -9.88 -3.98
C CYS A 67 -20.38 -9.18 -5.18
N PRO A 68 -20.04 -7.90 -5.48
CA PRO A 68 -20.60 -7.17 -6.62
C PRO A 68 -20.40 -7.87 -7.97
N HIS A 69 -19.36 -8.71 -8.08
CA HIS A 69 -18.99 -9.42 -9.30
C HIS A 69 -19.70 -10.77 -9.47
N CYS A 70 -19.79 -11.58 -8.41
CA CYS A 70 -20.26 -12.97 -8.50
C CYS A 70 -21.44 -13.33 -7.58
N ALA A 71 -21.93 -12.39 -6.77
CA ALA A 71 -23.03 -12.54 -5.82
C ALA A 71 -22.84 -13.62 -4.74
N LYS A 72 -21.61 -14.10 -4.52
CA LYS A 72 -21.27 -14.98 -3.39
C LYS A 72 -20.82 -14.14 -2.18
N ASN A 73 -21.01 -14.67 -0.98
CA ASN A 73 -20.48 -14.08 0.25
C ASN A 73 -18.98 -13.76 0.14
N MET A 74 -18.63 -12.54 0.51
CA MET A 74 -17.24 -12.10 0.53
C MET A 74 -16.50 -12.63 1.76
N ILE A 75 -15.18 -12.61 1.67
CA ILE A 75 -14.28 -13.03 2.75
C ILE A 75 -13.60 -11.78 3.30
N ARG A 76 -13.79 -11.49 4.59
CA ARG A 76 -13.06 -10.43 5.29
C ARG A 76 -11.75 -10.99 5.85
N PHE A 77 -10.68 -10.24 5.69
CA PHE A 77 -9.36 -10.60 6.19
C PHE A 77 -8.52 -9.36 6.48
N ARG A 78 -7.47 -9.53 7.30
CA ARG A 78 -6.50 -8.47 7.56
C ARG A 78 -5.52 -8.34 6.41
N TYR A 79 -5.55 -7.20 5.75
CA TYR A 79 -4.70 -6.91 4.62
C TYR A 79 -3.27 -6.59 5.08
N ARG A 80 -2.31 -7.40 4.58
CA ARG A 80 -0.87 -7.30 4.86
C ARG A 80 -0.48 -7.27 6.35
N GLY A 81 -1.31 -7.85 7.22
CA GLY A 81 -1.07 -7.89 8.66
C GLY A 81 -1.17 -6.53 9.36
N TYR A 82 -1.78 -5.53 8.72
CA TYR A 82 -2.15 -4.27 9.35
C TYR A 82 -3.51 -4.40 10.05
N ASN A 83 -3.86 -3.40 10.86
CA ASN A 83 -5.22 -3.23 11.39
C ASN A 83 -6.17 -2.69 10.31
N LEU A 84 -5.95 -3.06 9.05
CA LEU A 84 -6.84 -2.77 7.93
C LEU A 84 -7.46 -4.09 7.51
N GLU A 85 -8.75 -4.23 7.72
CA GLU A 85 -9.54 -5.34 7.20
C GLU A 85 -10.12 -4.89 5.85
N ILE A 86 -10.13 -5.79 4.87
CA ILE A 86 -10.81 -5.57 3.59
C ILE A 86 -11.56 -6.85 3.23
N GLU A 87 -12.45 -6.75 2.26
CA GLU A 87 -13.25 -7.87 1.78
C GLU A 87 -12.80 -8.29 0.39
N SER A 88 -12.57 -9.59 0.19
CA SER A 88 -12.24 -10.18 -1.12
C SER A 88 -13.37 -11.01 -1.69
N CYS A 89 -13.45 -11.01 -3.01
CA CYS A 89 -14.20 -12.00 -3.77
C CYS A 89 -13.68 -13.42 -3.46
N PRO A 90 -14.56 -14.41 -3.20
CA PRO A 90 -14.14 -15.81 -3.01
C PRO A 90 -13.61 -16.47 -4.30
N THR A 91 -13.72 -15.81 -5.46
CA THR A 91 -13.18 -16.26 -6.75
C THR A 91 -12.09 -15.33 -7.29
N ASP A 92 -11.43 -14.56 -6.40
CA ASP A 92 -10.30 -13.68 -6.72
C ASP A 92 -10.57 -12.61 -7.80
N ALA A 93 -11.84 -12.22 -8.00
CA ALA A 93 -12.19 -11.20 -8.99
C ALA A 93 -11.82 -9.77 -8.56
N GLY A 94 -11.75 -9.50 -7.26
CA GLY A 94 -11.54 -8.16 -6.73
C GLY A 94 -11.83 -8.04 -5.25
N PHE A 95 -11.85 -6.78 -4.80
CA PHE A 95 -11.90 -6.37 -3.41
C PHE A 95 -12.91 -5.24 -3.20
N TRP A 96 -13.60 -5.29 -2.06
CA TRP A 96 -14.43 -4.21 -1.58
C TRP A 96 -13.72 -3.48 -0.43
N LEU A 97 -13.71 -2.15 -0.53
CA LEU A 97 -13.15 -1.23 0.46
C LEU A 97 -14.27 -0.30 0.92
N ASP A 98 -14.48 -0.19 2.23
CA ASP A 98 -15.38 0.81 2.77
C ASP A 98 -14.78 2.24 2.71
N LYS A 99 -15.60 3.25 3.01
CA LYS A 99 -15.22 4.67 3.01
C LYS A 99 -14.03 5.00 3.92
N ASN A 100 -13.90 4.29 5.03
CA ASN A 100 -12.85 4.52 6.02
C ASN A 100 -11.57 3.78 5.60
N GLU A 101 -11.70 2.57 5.07
CA GLU A 101 -10.63 1.72 4.56
C GLU A 101 -9.87 2.34 3.38
N GLU A 102 -10.57 2.98 2.42
CA GLU A 102 -9.93 3.69 1.30
C GLU A 102 -8.97 4.79 1.80
N ARG A 103 -9.41 5.54 2.81
CA ARG A 103 -8.62 6.62 3.42
C ARG A 103 -7.43 6.04 4.19
N GLU A 104 -7.64 4.95 4.91
CA GLU A 104 -6.60 4.28 5.68
C GLU A 104 -5.54 3.63 4.79
N ILE A 105 -5.90 3.03 3.65
CA ILE A 105 -4.91 2.55 2.67
C ILE A 105 -4.03 3.70 2.23
N ARG A 106 -4.62 4.83 1.83
CA ARG A 106 -3.86 6.01 1.40
C ARG A 106 -2.96 6.54 2.52
N ASP A 107 -3.42 6.54 3.76
CA ASP A 107 -2.65 7.01 4.91
C ASP A 107 -1.56 6.02 5.33
N VAL A 108 -1.79 4.71 5.24
CA VAL A 108 -0.78 3.66 5.45
C VAL A 108 0.32 3.77 4.38
N MET A 109 -0.06 3.98 3.13
CA MET A 109 0.89 4.21 2.03
C MET A 109 1.67 5.53 2.22
N LYS A 110 1.02 6.62 2.63
CA LYS A 110 1.68 7.93 2.88
C LYS A 110 2.56 7.98 4.13
N LYS A 111 2.09 7.45 5.27
CA LYS A 111 2.82 7.45 6.55
C LYS A 111 4.16 6.74 6.40
N ARG A 112 4.22 5.69 5.57
CA ARG A 112 5.46 4.95 5.30
C ARG A 112 6.41 5.63 4.37
N ALA A 113 5.94 6.29 3.30
CA ALA A 113 6.82 7.16 2.52
C ALA A 113 7.54 8.17 3.42
N SER A 114 6.82 8.75 4.40
CA SER A 114 7.42 9.71 5.35
C SER A 114 8.30 9.06 6.43
N ASN A 115 7.93 7.90 6.97
CA ASN A 115 8.69 7.23 8.03
C ASN A 115 9.94 6.55 7.48
N LEU A 116 9.88 5.99 6.27
CA LEU A 116 11.04 5.43 5.59
C LEU A 116 11.98 6.55 5.10
N ALA A 117 11.44 7.69 4.62
CA ALA A 117 12.28 8.86 4.33
C ALA A 117 12.98 9.39 5.57
N ARG A 118 12.31 9.39 6.73
CA ARG A 118 12.93 9.76 8.02
C ARG A 118 13.97 8.73 8.47
N ALA A 119 13.70 7.43 8.35
CA ALA A 119 14.65 6.38 8.69
C ALA A 119 15.88 6.39 7.77
N SER A 120 15.68 6.54 6.46
CA SER A 120 16.76 6.65 5.46
C SER A 120 17.58 7.94 5.62
N SER A 121 16.94 9.07 5.94
CA SER A 121 17.62 10.33 6.26
C SER A 121 18.41 10.24 7.57
N ALA A 122 17.86 9.57 8.59
CA ALA A 122 18.57 9.27 9.83
C ALA A 122 19.77 8.35 9.55
N GLU A 123 19.62 7.26 8.79
CA GLU A 123 20.72 6.37 8.42
C GLU A 123 21.80 7.11 7.61
N GLN A 124 21.44 7.94 6.62
CA GLN A 124 22.41 8.76 5.88
C GLN A 124 23.12 9.77 6.78
N SER A 125 22.40 10.42 7.69
CA SER A 125 22.98 11.32 8.70
C SER A 125 23.98 10.58 9.59
N TRP A 126 23.64 9.39 10.07
CA TRP A 126 24.51 8.52 10.87
C TRP A 126 25.74 8.01 10.08
N HIS A 127 25.57 7.62 8.80
CA HIS A 127 26.66 7.20 7.93
C HIS A 127 27.61 8.36 7.56
N ASN A 128 27.09 9.57 7.39
CA ASN A 128 27.89 10.76 7.14
C ASN A 128 28.64 11.21 8.39
N ALA A 129 28.02 11.15 9.58
CA ALA A 129 28.68 11.44 10.84
C ALA A 129 29.81 10.44 11.19
N ARG A 130 29.66 9.16 10.81
CA ARG A 130 30.73 8.13 10.96
C ARG A 130 31.86 8.25 9.95
N ARG A 131 31.67 8.94 8.82
CA ARG A 131 32.76 9.29 7.90
C ARG A 131 33.47 10.55 8.42
N GLY A 132 34.21 10.39 9.51
CA GLY A 132 35.15 11.39 9.99
C GLY A 132 36.06 11.89 8.86
N VAL A 133 36.46 13.17 8.97
CA VAL A 133 37.25 13.93 7.99
C VAL A 133 38.36 13.05 7.39
N LYS A 134 38.23 12.72 6.10
CA LYS A 134 39.26 11.97 5.37
C LYS A 134 40.47 12.89 5.17
N ILE A 135 41.47 12.76 6.03
CA ILE A 135 42.80 13.32 5.78
C ILE A 135 43.33 12.66 4.51
N SER A 136 43.63 13.48 3.49
CA SER A 136 44.10 13.03 2.18
C SER A 136 45.32 12.12 2.32
N LEU A 137 45.41 11.09 1.48
CA LEU A 137 46.53 10.15 1.45
C LEU A 137 47.88 10.88 1.32
N LEU A 138 47.90 11.99 0.59
CA LEU A 138 49.08 12.85 0.43
C LEU A 138 49.54 13.46 1.76
N GLN A 139 48.60 13.79 2.64
CA GLN A 139 48.89 14.37 3.95
C GLN A 139 49.41 13.31 4.95
N ARG A 140 49.06 12.02 4.75
CA ARG A 140 49.64 10.88 5.49
C ARG A 140 51.05 10.53 5.01
N ILE A 141 51.32 10.66 3.70
CA ILE A 141 52.65 10.41 3.11
C ILE A 141 53.65 11.49 3.55
N LYS A 142 53.24 12.76 3.61
CA LYS A 142 54.10 13.85 4.12
C LYS A 142 54.56 13.63 5.56
N GLN A 143 53.67 13.15 6.43
CA GLN A 143 53.99 12.87 7.84
C GLN A 143 54.94 11.67 8.02
N LEU A 144 54.95 10.71 7.09
CA LEU A 144 55.80 9.52 7.17
C LEU A 144 57.23 9.74 6.68
N PHE A 145 57.45 10.70 5.77
CA PHE A 145 58.78 10.98 5.21
C PHE A 145 59.43 12.25 5.76
N GLY A 146 58.78 12.98 6.68
CA GLY A 146 59.37 14.15 7.35
C GLY A 146 59.77 15.29 6.41
N ILE A 147 59.17 15.35 5.22
CA ILE A 147 59.37 16.46 4.29
C ILE A 147 58.25 17.46 4.58
N ASN A 148 58.62 18.59 5.17
CA ASN A 148 57.70 19.72 5.38
C ASN A 148 57.35 20.36 4.03
#